data_AF-A0A4Y2ADW2-F1
#
_entry.id   AF-A0A4Y2ADW2-F1
#
_cell.length_a   1.000
_cell.length_b   1.000
_cell.length_c   1.000
_cell.angle_alpha   90.00
_cell.angle_beta   90.00
_cell.angle_gamma   90.00
#
_symmetry.space_group_name_H-M   'P 1'
#
loop_
_entity.id
_entity.type
_entity.pdbx_description
1 polymer ?
#
loop_
_entity_poly.entity_id
_entity_poly.type
_entity_poly.pdbx_seq_one_letter_code
_entity_poly.pdbx_strand_id
1 'polypeptide(L)'
;MYFLMTDALVSDVFSFFLAECNTQEEFTCQTIHQCIPKERYHDGWPDCDDGSDEECGRGQHRCRCGLPHCVDSHKVKDGVKDCEDGSDEEDPQNSTARCPDESRLQDLMAVEKRRRKRQIRK
;
A
#
# COMPACT_ATOMS: atom_id res chain seq x y z
N MET A 1 34.90 32.83 5.93
CA MET A 1 33.95 33.95 5.80
C MET A 1 33.06 33.65 4.63
N TYR A 2 31.77 33.50 4.94
CA TYR A 2 30.71 33.12 4.02
C TYR A 2 30.60 34.14 2.90
N PHE A 3 30.79 33.69 1.66
CA PHE A 3 30.62 34.52 0.49
C PHE A 3 29.11 34.65 0.25
N LEU A 4 28.57 35.81 0.59
CA LEU A 4 27.21 36.20 0.24
C LEU A 4 27.14 36.33 -1.28
N MET A 5 26.41 35.43 -1.95
CA MET A 5 25.94 35.64 -3.31
C MET A 5 24.41 35.67 -3.29
N THR A 6 23.89 36.85 -3.58
CA THR A 6 22.54 37.11 -4.06
C THR A 6 22.31 36.33 -5.35
N ASP A 7 21.24 35.52 -5.44
CA ASP A 7 20.49 35.29 -6.69
C ASP A 7 19.25 34.41 -6.43
N ALA A 8 18.10 34.86 -6.93
CA ALA A 8 16.79 34.20 -6.81
C ALA A 8 16.66 32.88 -7.60
N LEU A 9 17.77 32.29 -8.04
CA LEU A 9 17.82 31.01 -8.77
C LEU A 9 18.13 29.81 -7.85
N VAL A 10 18.50 30.06 -6.60
CA VAL A 10 18.73 28.97 -5.61
C VAL A 10 17.41 28.45 -5.02
N SER A 11 16.27 29.12 -5.23
CA SER A 11 14.95 28.58 -4.85
C SER A 11 14.43 27.54 -5.83
N ASP A 12 14.66 27.70 -7.13
CA ASP A 12 14.00 26.85 -8.14
C ASP A 12 14.72 25.50 -8.36
N VAL A 13 16.03 25.44 -8.11
CA VAL A 13 16.77 24.15 -8.10
C VAL A 13 16.71 23.44 -6.75
N PHE A 14 16.43 24.16 -5.67
CA PHE A 14 16.24 23.60 -4.33
C PHE A 14 14.81 23.06 -4.15
N SER A 15 13.82 23.69 -4.80
CA SER A 15 12.45 23.20 -4.86
C SER A 15 12.24 21.97 -5.76
N PHE A 16 13.23 21.57 -6.58
CA PHE A 16 13.13 20.36 -7.40
C PHE A 16 13.69 19.11 -6.73
N PHE A 17 14.46 19.21 -5.65
CA PHE A 17 15.21 18.06 -5.10
C PHE A 17 14.65 17.43 -3.82
N LEU A 18 13.62 18.00 -3.19
CA LEU A 18 12.98 17.42 -2.01
C LEU A 18 11.46 17.70 -2.02
N ALA A 19 10.71 16.92 -2.81
CA ALA A 19 9.28 16.79 -2.54
C ALA A 19 9.14 15.96 -1.25
N GLU A 20 9.10 16.64 -0.11
CA GLU A 20 8.84 16.00 1.17
C GLU A 20 7.34 15.73 1.30
N CYS A 21 6.98 14.49 1.64
CA CYS A 21 5.57 14.10 1.77
C CYS A 21 4.89 14.92 2.86
N ASN A 22 3.63 15.29 2.65
CA ASN A 22 2.83 15.92 3.69
C ASN A 22 2.52 14.89 4.78
N THR A 23 3.32 14.85 5.84
CA THR A 23 3.17 13.89 6.95
C THR A 23 1.82 13.95 7.68
N GLN A 24 0.97 14.95 7.43
CA GLN A 24 -0.40 15.01 7.96
C GLN A 24 -1.38 14.13 7.18
N GLU A 25 -1.23 14.04 5.86
CA GLU A 25 -2.19 13.39 4.94
C GLU A 25 -1.58 12.22 4.16
N GLU A 26 -0.25 12.13 4.15
CA GLU A 26 0.52 11.17 3.36
C GLU A 26 1.45 10.32 4.24
N PHE A 27 1.80 9.15 3.71
CA PHE A 27 2.80 8.22 4.21
C PHE A 27 3.96 8.13 3.21
N THR A 28 5.19 8.08 3.72
CA THR A 28 6.41 7.99 2.91
C THR A 28 6.85 6.53 2.82
N CYS A 29 6.94 5.98 1.62
CA CYS A 29 7.48 4.64 1.37
C CYS A 29 8.96 4.52 1.81
N GLN A 30 9.44 3.30 2.09
CA GLN A 30 10.79 3.11 2.66
C GLN A 30 11.92 3.26 1.63
N THR A 31 11.73 2.77 0.40
CA THR A 31 12.81 2.65 -0.59
C THR A 31 12.92 3.86 -1.52
N ILE A 32 11.83 4.61 -1.67
CA ILE A 32 11.70 5.76 -2.57
C ILE A 32 10.94 6.84 -1.82
N HIS A 33 11.27 8.11 -2.05
CA HIS A 33 10.49 9.28 -1.60
C HIS A 33 9.12 9.35 -2.33
N GLN A 34 8.43 8.22 -2.43
CA GLN A 34 7.07 8.09 -2.90
C GLN A 34 6.14 8.39 -1.72
N CYS A 35 5.19 9.29 -1.97
CA CYS A 35 4.15 9.65 -1.03
C CYS A 35 2.85 8.96 -1.46
N ILE A 36 2.21 8.27 -0.52
CA ILE A 36 0.87 7.71 -0.71
C ILE A 36 -0.08 8.34 0.31
N PRO A 37 -1.39 8.47 0.02
CA PRO A 37 -2.35 8.92 1.02
C PRO A 37 -2.38 7.99 2.23
N LYS A 38 -2.57 8.53 3.44
CA LYS A 38 -2.64 7.71 4.68
C LYS A 38 -3.75 6.68 4.67
N GLU A 39 -4.81 6.90 3.90
CA GLU A 39 -5.90 5.91 3.75
C GLU A 39 -5.44 4.65 3.01
N ARG A 40 -4.29 4.71 2.32
CA ARG A 40 -3.67 3.58 1.64
C ARG A 40 -2.60 2.87 2.45
N TYR A 41 -2.35 3.34 3.67
CA TYR A 41 -1.45 2.67 4.59
C TYR A 41 -2.21 1.56 5.33
N HIS A 42 -1.73 0.32 5.23
CA HIS A 42 -2.40 -0.90 5.73
C HIS A 42 -3.76 -1.18 5.10
N ASP A 43 -3.96 -0.84 3.84
CA ASP A 43 -5.28 -0.98 3.20
C ASP A 43 -5.48 -2.32 2.48
N GLY A 44 -4.45 -3.15 2.51
CA GLY A 44 -4.38 -4.47 1.90
C GLY A 44 -3.73 -4.49 0.53
N TRP A 45 -3.41 -3.34 -0.09
CA TRP A 45 -2.94 -3.28 -1.47
C TRP A 45 -1.63 -2.51 -1.59
N PRO A 46 -0.61 -3.07 -2.27
CA PRO A 46 0.68 -2.41 -2.39
C PRO A 46 0.57 -1.18 -3.30
N ASP A 47 0.60 0.01 -2.71
CA ASP A 47 0.76 1.29 -3.41
C ASP A 47 2.22 1.73 -3.48
N CYS A 48 3.06 1.34 -2.50
CA CYS A 48 4.51 1.55 -2.59
C CYS A 48 5.16 0.51 -3.52
N ASP A 49 6.18 0.92 -4.28
CA ASP A 49 6.92 -0.02 -5.16
C ASP A 49 7.65 -1.13 -4.38
N ASP A 50 7.97 -0.87 -3.10
CA ASP A 50 8.56 -1.84 -2.17
C ASP A 50 7.52 -2.56 -1.29
N GLY A 51 6.23 -2.23 -1.42
CA GLY A 51 5.15 -2.77 -0.60
C GLY A 51 5.24 -2.42 0.90
N SER A 52 6.04 -1.42 1.26
CA SER A 52 6.27 -1.04 2.66
C SER A 52 5.04 -0.45 3.37
N ASP A 53 4.03 -0.06 2.59
CA ASP A 53 2.74 0.42 3.07
C ASP A 53 1.82 -0.69 3.59
N GLU A 54 2.11 -1.95 3.27
CA GLU A 54 1.23 -3.10 3.53
C GLU A 54 1.75 -4.03 4.63
N GLU A 55 2.49 -3.47 5.59
CA GLU A 55 2.94 -4.20 6.79
C GLU A 55 1.82 -4.34 7.82
N CYS A 56 0.91 -5.30 7.66
CA CYS A 56 -0.31 -5.45 8.47
C CYS A 56 -0.21 -4.92 9.92
N GLY A 57 -1.05 -3.92 10.21
CA GLY A 57 -1.10 -3.24 11.50
C GLY A 57 -1.69 -4.09 12.63
N ARG A 58 -1.77 -3.50 13.82
CA ARG A 58 -2.41 -4.14 14.98
C ARG A 58 -3.90 -4.37 14.68
N GLY A 59 -4.34 -5.62 14.84
CA GLY A 59 -5.73 -6.00 14.58
C GLY A 59 -6.01 -6.37 13.13
N GLN A 60 -4.97 -6.62 12.33
CA GLN A 60 -5.07 -7.24 11.01
C GLN A 60 -4.45 -8.64 10.99
N HIS A 61 -4.93 -9.46 10.07
CA HIS A 61 -4.42 -10.77 9.74
C HIS A 61 -3.72 -10.72 8.38
N ARG A 62 -2.52 -11.28 8.33
CA ARG A 62 -1.72 -11.33 7.10
C ARG A 62 -2.10 -12.55 6.29
N CYS A 63 -2.61 -12.33 5.08
CA CYS A 63 -2.87 -13.41 4.14
C CYS A 63 -1.56 -14.12 3.79
N ARG A 64 -1.62 -15.43 3.50
CA ARG A 64 -0.40 -16.19 3.19
C ARG A 64 0.24 -15.67 1.90
N CYS A 65 -0.60 -15.36 0.91
CA CYS A 65 -0.20 -14.82 -0.38
C CYS A 65 -1.39 -14.21 -1.13
N GLY A 66 -1.11 -13.49 -2.21
CA GLY A 66 -2.14 -12.80 -2.99
C GLY A 66 -2.54 -11.45 -2.39
N LEU A 67 -3.70 -10.97 -2.80
CA LEU A 67 -4.24 -9.65 -2.45
C LEU A 67 -5.69 -9.78 -1.97
N PRO A 68 -6.14 -8.99 -0.98
CA PRO A 68 -5.32 -8.07 -0.19
C PRO A 68 -4.27 -8.82 0.66
N HIS A 69 -3.17 -8.14 1.01
CA HIS A 69 -2.12 -8.69 1.88
C HIS A 69 -2.56 -8.79 3.33
N CYS A 70 -3.43 -7.86 3.74
CA CYS A 70 -3.92 -7.72 5.09
C CYS A 70 -5.45 -7.65 5.06
N VAL A 71 -6.07 -8.37 5.98
CA VAL A 71 -7.51 -8.29 6.25
C VAL A 71 -7.71 -7.96 7.72
N ASP A 72 -8.81 -7.32 8.08
CA ASP A 72 -9.08 -7.05 9.49
C ASP A 72 -9.26 -8.35 10.29
N SER A 73 -8.84 -8.35 11.56
CA SER A 73 -8.96 -9.52 12.43
C SER A 73 -10.41 -9.96 12.67
N HIS A 74 -11.39 -9.08 12.46
CA HIS A 74 -12.81 -9.44 12.57
C HIS A 74 -13.33 -10.25 11.38
N LYS A 75 -12.57 -10.28 10.27
CA LYS A 75 -12.86 -11.07 9.07
C LYS A 75 -12.27 -12.47 9.11
N VAL A 76 -11.45 -12.76 10.12
CA VAL A 76 -10.83 -14.08 10.26
C VAL A 76 -11.87 -15.04 10.84
N LYS A 77 -12.13 -16.14 10.13
CA LYS A 77 -13.14 -17.16 10.47
C LYS A 77 -14.55 -16.59 10.55
N ASP A 78 -14.86 -15.64 9.69
CA ASP A 78 -16.21 -15.06 9.60
C ASP A 78 -17.12 -15.83 8.61
N GLY A 79 -16.57 -16.84 7.94
CA GLY A 79 -17.25 -17.66 6.93
C GLY A 79 -17.15 -17.09 5.51
N VAL A 80 -16.47 -15.95 5.33
CA VAL A 80 -16.26 -15.27 4.05
C VAL A 80 -14.79 -15.31 3.70
N LYS A 81 -14.49 -15.66 2.46
CA LYS A 81 -13.13 -15.61 1.94
C LYS A 81 -12.76 -14.15 1.59
N ASP A 82 -12.01 -13.50 2.45
CA ASP A 82 -11.41 -12.18 2.24
C ASP A 82 -9.97 -12.26 1.71
N CYS A 83 -9.17 -13.26 2.09
CA CYS A 83 -7.88 -13.50 1.46
C CYS A 83 -8.06 -14.22 0.12
N GLU A 84 -7.33 -13.81 -0.92
CA GLU A 84 -7.40 -14.46 -2.24
C GLU A 84 -6.97 -15.93 -2.22
N ASP A 85 -6.09 -16.33 -1.30
CA ASP A 85 -5.71 -17.72 -1.07
C ASP A 85 -6.63 -18.44 -0.06
N GLY A 86 -7.42 -17.69 0.71
CA GLY A 86 -8.38 -18.18 1.70
C GLY A 86 -7.78 -18.47 3.07
N SER A 87 -6.54 -18.02 3.35
CA SER A 87 -5.86 -18.30 4.62
C SER A 87 -6.57 -17.74 5.86
N ASP A 88 -7.45 -16.77 5.69
CA ASP A 88 -8.32 -16.20 6.72
C ASP A 88 -9.40 -17.18 7.21
N GLU A 89 -9.87 -18.08 6.33
CA GLU A 89 -10.92 -19.06 6.63
C GLU A 89 -10.38 -20.50 6.76
N GLU A 90 -9.16 -20.76 6.31
CA GLU A 90 -8.58 -22.11 6.35
C GLU A 90 -8.24 -22.56 7.78
N ASP A 91 -8.60 -23.80 8.09
CA ASP A 91 -8.06 -24.50 9.26
C ASP A 91 -6.60 -24.88 9.00
N PRO A 92 -5.68 -24.64 9.96
CA PRO A 92 -4.28 -25.05 9.86
C PRO A 92 -4.05 -26.52 9.45
N GLN A 93 -5.04 -27.39 9.66
CA GLN A 93 -4.93 -28.84 9.42
C GLN A 93 -5.30 -29.28 7.99
N ASN A 94 -5.88 -28.42 7.16
CA ASN A 94 -6.30 -28.79 5.80
C ASN A 94 -6.12 -27.64 4.79
N SER A 95 -4.92 -27.06 4.75
CA SER A 95 -4.64 -25.94 3.84
C SER A 95 -4.46 -26.42 2.40
N THR A 96 -5.38 -26.04 1.52
CA THR A 96 -5.24 -26.21 0.06
C THR A 96 -4.99 -24.88 -0.65
N ALA A 97 -4.78 -23.80 0.12
CA ALA A 97 -4.45 -22.46 -0.35
C ALA A 97 -3.48 -22.49 -1.55
N ARG A 98 -3.99 -22.03 -2.69
CA ARG A 98 -3.20 -21.80 -3.90
C ARG A 98 -2.97 -20.32 -4.04
N CYS A 99 -1.71 -19.93 -4.08
CA CYS A 99 -1.34 -18.56 -4.36
C CYS A 99 -1.70 -18.20 -5.80
N PRO A 100 -2.25 -16.98 -6.02
CA PRO A 100 -2.49 -16.48 -7.36
C PRO A 100 -1.17 -16.33 -8.13
N ASP A 101 -1.21 -16.53 -9.46
CA ASP A 101 -0.07 -16.24 -10.32
C ASP A 101 0.11 -14.73 -10.53
N GLU A 102 1.27 -14.33 -11.05
CA GLU A 102 1.61 -12.92 -11.25
C GLU A 102 0.60 -12.19 -12.16
N SER A 103 0.08 -12.84 -13.20
CA SER A 103 -0.92 -12.26 -14.09
C SER A 103 -2.20 -11.93 -13.32
N ARG A 104 -2.63 -12.85 -12.44
CA ARG A 104 -3.79 -12.65 -11.58
C ARG A 104 -3.56 -11.52 -10.57
N LEU A 105 -2.37 -11.40 -9.97
CA LEU A 105 -2.06 -10.26 -9.11
C LEU A 105 -2.18 -8.94 -9.88
N GLN A 106 -1.64 -8.86 -11.10
CA GLN A 106 -1.72 -7.65 -11.93
C GLN A 106 -3.16 -7.28 -12.28
N ASP A 107 -4.00 -8.27 -12.56
CA ASP A 107 -5.43 -8.06 -12.81
C ASP A 107 -6.16 -7.54 -11.56
N LEU A 108 -5.90 -8.11 -10.39
CA LEU A 108 -6.47 -7.67 -9.11
C LEU A 108 -6.08 -6.22 -8.81
N MET A 109 -4.81 -5.88 -8.97
CA MET A 109 -4.31 -4.51 -8.83
C MET A 109 -4.98 -3.55 -9.81
N ALA A 110 -5.18 -3.98 -11.07
CA ALA A 110 -5.85 -3.15 -12.08
C ALA A 110 -7.32 -2.91 -11.74
N VAL A 111 -8.02 -3.90 -11.18
CA VAL A 111 -9.40 -3.76 -10.69
C VAL A 111 -9.46 -2.76 -9.54
N GLU A 112 -8.57 -2.86 -8.55
CA GLU A 112 -8.58 -1.94 -7.41
C GLU A 112 -8.24 -0.50 -7.83
N LYS A 113 -7.24 -0.30 -8.70
CA LYS A 113 -6.95 1.01 -9.30
C LYS A 113 -8.17 1.61 -9.99
N ARG A 114 -8.99 0.79 -10.67
CA ARG A 114 -10.25 1.26 -11.29
C ARG A 114 -11.31 1.60 -10.24
N ARG A 115 -11.42 0.85 -9.15
CA ARG A 115 -12.36 1.11 -8.04
C ARG A 115 -12.04 2.44 -7.36
N ARG A 116 -10.79 2.67 -6.98
CA ARG A 116 -10.31 3.93 -6.38
C ARG A 116 -10.53 5.13 -7.30
N LYS A 117 -10.23 4.99 -8.61
CA LYS A 117 -10.52 6.05 -9.61
C LYS A 117 -12.01 6.41 -9.70
N ARG A 118 -12.93 5.46 -9.44
CA ARG A 118 -14.38 5.74 -9.44
C ARG A 118 -14.83 6.46 -8.18
N GLN A 119 -14.16 6.26 -7.04
CA GLN A 119 -14.47 6.93 -5.78
C GLN A 119 -14.12 8.42 -5.83
N ILE A 120 -13.00 8.78 -6.46
CA ILE A 120 -12.55 10.19 -6.60
C ILE A 120 -13.48 11.03 -7.49
N ARG A 121 -14.27 10.39 -8.38
CA ARG A 121 -15.18 11.08 -9.32
C ARG A 121 -16.57 11.33 -8.74
N LYS A 122 -16.82 11.00 -7.48
CA LYS A 122 -18.09 11.21 -6.78
C LYS A 122 -17.96 12.37 -5.81
#